data_AF-A0A7V4UDK2-F1
#
_entry.id   AF-A0A7V4UDK2-F1
#
_cell.length_a   1.000
_cell.length_b   1.000
_cell.length_c   1.000
_cell.angle_alpha   90.00
_cell.angle_beta   90.00
_cell.angle_gamma   90.00
#
_symmetry.space_group_name_H-M   'P 1'
#
loop_
_entity.id
_entity.type
_entity.pdbx_description
1 polymer ?
#
loop_
_entity_poly.entity_id
_entity_poly.type
_entity_poly.pdbx_seq_one_letter_code
_entity_poly.pdbx_strand_id
1 'polypeptide(L)'
;MQKEKWLQSLFCVLFLTAYLFAGSKPNWIENRPVNDAYYIGIGYAQKDPGLGNYHQIARDNALKDLASEITVHISSSFIHTIAEQAGMIAEDVQSYVRSTTQANLEGYELVDKWEDDQEYWVYYRLSKAKYRSAKQQKLDKAASMGLDLFRKGKANEAEGKYANALIYYIQAFNPIQEYLGEPLQVEYDGSQIYLMNSIYSSIQDLLANLELQALQPNRKVKVGQALKKPLRVKAVYNGSKPVSGLPLHFEFIRGKGSLIRQAITDRNGVGSSRVSKISATDRIQIIRVRPDLSSSLGSGASKLVQNIVNHFSVPTTKFVLDVSGLTAYLDVTERPIEGAASVLYIEPKLKNALTGYGFAFTTNVAKADVMIKLNAAARKGAVMHDLYVAWVDMNLSIMDMSSGKEIYKNSFANIKGINLDYEKATVKAFENAAKKVEEVLPAVIAQIQK
;
A
#
# COMPACT_ATOMS: atom_id res chain seq x y z
N MET A 1 59.92 69.32 -29.21
CA MET A 1 60.00 67.95 -28.66
C MET A 1 59.40 67.95 -27.25
N GLN A 2 58.09 68.25 -27.17
CA GLN A 2 57.39 68.57 -25.93
C GLN A 2 55.90 68.31 -26.14
N LYS A 3 55.51 67.05 -26.38
CA LYS A 3 54.10 66.65 -26.57
C LYS A 3 53.84 65.15 -26.31
N GLU A 4 54.65 64.50 -25.47
CA GLU A 4 54.58 63.04 -25.25
C GLU A 4 54.53 62.60 -23.78
N LYS A 5 54.08 63.47 -22.86
CA LYS A 5 53.91 63.11 -21.43
C LYS A 5 52.51 63.33 -20.86
N TRP A 6 51.50 63.48 -21.72
CA TRP A 6 50.11 63.69 -21.29
C TRP A 6 49.15 62.53 -21.62
N LEU A 7 49.63 61.44 -22.24
CA LEU A 7 48.77 60.29 -22.58
C LEU A 7 48.91 59.08 -21.64
N GLN A 8 49.85 59.06 -20.69
CA GLN A 8 49.98 57.94 -19.74
C GLN A 8 49.29 58.16 -18.39
N SER A 9 48.87 59.38 -18.05
CA SER A 9 48.10 59.65 -16.82
C SER A 9 46.59 59.58 -17.00
N LEU A 10 46.07 59.44 -18.23
CA LEU A 10 44.62 59.35 -18.47
C LEU A 10 44.08 57.91 -18.53
N PHE A 11 44.95 56.90 -18.55
CA PHE A 11 44.54 55.48 -18.64
C PHE A 11 44.52 54.75 -17.28
N CYS A 12 45.04 55.36 -16.21
CA CYS A 12 44.99 54.79 -14.85
C CYS A 12 43.93 55.42 -13.93
N VAL A 13 43.17 56.42 -14.39
CA VAL A 13 42.08 57.03 -13.60
C VAL A 13 40.69 56.52 -14.03
N LEU A 14 40.63 55.63 -15.03
CA LEU A 14 39.39 55.01 -15.53
C LEU A 14 39.26 53.51 -15.18
N PHE A 15 40.07 53.03 -14.25
CA PHE A 15 40.00 51.65 -13.72
C PHE A 15 39.98 51.61 -12.18
N LEU A 16 39.40 52.64 -11.56
CA LEU A 16 39.16 52.65 -10.10
C LEU A 16 37.77 53.17 -9.73
N THR A 17 36.79 52.98 -10.62
CA THR A 17 35.37 53.28 -10.39
C THR A 17 34.50 52.10 -10.83
N ALA A 18 34.80 50.92 -10.28
CA ALA A 18 33.92 49.75 -10.31
C ALA A 18 34.13 48.89 -9.06
N TYR A 19 34.07 49.49 -7.88
CA TYR A 19 33.82 48.78 -6.61
C TYR A 19 32.73 49.54 -5.85
N LEU A 20 31.51 49.38 -6.33
CA LEU A 20 30.24 49.80 -5.78
C LEU A 20 29.32 48.61 -6.10
N PHE A 21 28.80 47.78 -5.20
CA PHE A 21 28.50 47.89 -3.78
C PHE A 21 28.53 46.48 -3.17
N ALA A 22 29.45 46.20 -2.24
CA ALA A 22 29.16 45.23 -1.18
C ALA A 22 28.96 46.05 0.08
N GLY A 23 27.70 46.31 0.45
CA GLY A 23 27.41 47.01 1.70
C GLY A 23 28.08 46.29 2.87
N SER A 24 28.64 47.04 3.84
CA SER A 24 29.22 46.46 5.04
C SER A 24 28.29 45.41 5.66
N LYS A 25 28.82 44.23 5.98
CA LYS A 25 28.04 43.08 6.48
C LYS A 25 27.15 43.51 7.65
N PRO A 26 25.82 43.34 7.57
CA PRO A 26 24.92 43.75 8.64
C PRO A 26 25.13 42.95 9.92
N ASN A 27 24.97 43.62 11.06
CA ASN A 27 25.13 42.99 12.38
C ASN A 27 24.20 41.79 12.61
N TRP A 28 23.01 41.77 11.99
CA TRP A 28 22.04 40.68 12.16
C TRP A 28 22.51 39.33 11.59
N ILE A 29 23.53 39.32 10.72
CA ILE A 29 24.13 38.10 10.20
C ILE A 29 25.05 37.44 11.24
N GLU A 30 25.78 38.25 12.00
CA GLU A 30 26.70 37.75 13.04
C GLU A 30 26.00 37.57 14.38
N ASN A 31 25.03 38.44 14.68
CA ASN A 31 24.30 38.47 15.94
C ASN A 31 22.79 38.42 15.68
N ARG A 32 22.17 37.26 15.91
CA ARG A 32 20.72 37.08 15.76
C ARG A 32 19.98 38.15 16.60
N PRO A 33 19.11 38.98 15.99
CA PRO A 33 18.36 39.96 16.76
C PRO A 33 17.44 39.25 17.77
N VAL A 34 17.27 39.84 18.95
CA VAL A 34 16.29 39.39 19.95
C VAL A 34 15.16 40.40 19.97
N ASN A 35 13.93 39.93 19.79
CA ASN A 35 12.76 40.80 19.81
C ASN A 35 11.56 40.11 20.46
N ASP A 36 11.00 40.73 21.48
CA ASP A 36 9.85 40.16 22.20
C ASP A 36 8.56 40.21 21.39
N ALA A 37 8.42 41.20 20.49
CA ALA A 37 7.21 41.42 19.68
C ALA A 37 7.19 40.63 18.37
N TYR A 38 8.34 40.12 17.89
CA TYR A 38 8.46 39.46 16.59
C TYR A 38 9.17 38.11 16.69
N TYR A 39 8.66 37.12 15.97
CA TYR A 39 9.46 35.96 15.56
C TYR A 39 10.42 36.38 14.45
N ILE A 40 11.61 35.80 14.43
CA ILE A 40 12.68 36.14 13.50
C ILE A 40 13.01 34.91 12.66
N GLY A 41 13.23 35.12 11.37
CA GLY A 41 13.70 34.08 10.46
C GLY A 41 14.84 34.62 9.64
N ILE A 42 16.03 34.02 9.77
CA ILE A 42 17.20 34.38 8.97
C ILE A 42 17.55 33.19 8.07
N GLY A 43 17.73 33.46 6.78
CA GLY A 43 18.03 32.44 5.80
C GLY A 43 19.22 32.79 4.94
N TYR A 44 19.94 31.74 4.55
CA TYR A 44 21.20 31.79 3.83
C TYR A 44 21.13 30.91 2.59
N ALA A 45 21.76 31.34 1.50
CA ALA A 45 22.09 30.50 0.36
C ALA A 45 23.42 30.92 -0.26
N GLN A 46 24.18 29.94 -0.75
CA GLN A 46 25.32 30.18 -1.62
C GLN A 46 24.87 30.52 -3.03
N LYS A 47 25.55 31.48 -3.66
CA LYS A 47 25.38 31.83 -5.07
C LYS A 47 26.14 30.81 -5.91
N ASP A 48 25.43 29.77 -6.34
CA ASP A 48 25.93 28.84 -7.35
C ASP A 48 25.62 29.37 -8.77
N PRO A 49 26.64 29.67 -9.59
CA PRO A 49 26.46 30.14 -10.96
C PRO A 49 25.61 29.21 -11.85
N GLY A 50 25.53 27.91 -11.52
CA GLY A 50 24.82 26.90 -12.31
C GLY A 50 23.36 26.68 -11.91
N LEU A 51 22.92 27.11 -10.72
CA LEU A 51 21.61 26.72 -10.16
C LEU A 51 20.57 27.85 -10.07
N GLY A 52 20.96 29.13 -10.21
CA GLY A 52 20.05 30.28 -10.35
C GLY A 52 18.99 30.51 -9.24
N ASN A 53 18.86 29.62 -8.27
CA ASN A 53 17.72 29.56 -7.35
C ASN A 53 18.06 29.92 -5.89
N TYR A 54 19.21 30.57 -5.67
CA TYR A 54 19.70 30.92 -4.34
C TYR A 54 18.74 31.85 -3.58
N HIS A 55 18.00 32.72 -4.26
CA HIS A 55 16.96 33.55 -3.63
C HIS A 55 15.84 32.73 -2.99
N GLN A 56 15.35 31.69 -3.68
CA GLN A 56 14.31 30.81 -3.14
C GLN A 56 14.86 29.97 -1.99
N ILE A 57 16.08 29.45 -2.12
CA ILE A 57 16.74 28.67 -1.06
C ILE A 57 16.89 29.50 0.21
N ALA A 58 17.38 30.73 0.11
CA ALA A 58 17.53 31.61 1.28
C ALA A 58 16.18 31.95 1.90
N ARG A 59 15.15 32.20 1.09
CA ARG A 59 13.78 32.41 1.58
C ARG A 59 13.24 31.18 2.30
N ASP A 60 13.36 30.00 1.71
CA ASP A 60 12.88 28.74 2.30
C ASP A 60 13.60 28.43 3.61
N ASN A 61 14.91 28.69 3.67
CA ASN A 61 15.70 28.58 4.89
C ASN A 61 15.24 29.56 5.97
N ALA A 62 14.94 30.82 5.62
CA ALA A 62 14.44 31.81 6.58
C ALA A 62 13.05 31.45 7.12
N LEU A 63 12.15 30.95 6.26
CA LEU A 63 10.82 30.49 6.68
C LEU A 63 10.92 29.25 7.57
N LYS A 64 11.87 28.35 7.29
CA LYS A 64 12.16 27.20 8.15
C LYS A 64 12.71 27.62 9.52
N ASP A 65 13.59 28.61 9.57
CA ASP A 65 14.09 29.19 10.83
C ASP A 65 12.92 29.79 11.64
N LEU A 66 12.09 30.60 10.99
CA LEU A 66 10.91 31.22 11.61
C LEU A 66 9.91 30.18 12.14
N ALA A 67 9.62 29.13 11.37
CA ALA A 67 8.77 28.03 11.80
C ALA A 67 9.38 27.25 12.99
N SER A 68 10.70 27.11 13.03
CA SER A 68 11.41 26.48 14.15
C SER A 68 11.26 27.30 15.42
N GLU A 69 11.42 28.62 15.35
CA GLU A 69 11.21 29.52 16.49
C GLU A 69 9.78 29.41 17.03
N ILE A 70 8.78 29.35 16.16
CA ILE A 70 7.37 29.14 16.57
C ILE A 70 7.18 27.78 17.24
N THR A 71 7.72 26.71 16.65
CA THR A 71 7.48 25.32 17.09
C THR A 71 8.13 25.01 18.44
N VAL A 72 9.26 25.64 18.79
CA VAL A 72 9.92 25.46 20.10
C VAL A 72 8.99 25.85 21.26
N HIS A 73 7.99 26.68 21.02
CA HIS A 73 7.00 27.08 22.02
C HIS A 73 5.78 26.13 22.11
N ILE A 74 5.73 25.04 21.34
CA ILE A 74 4.66 24.04 21.42
C ILE A 74 4.92 23.07 22.58
N SER A 75 3.86 22.66 23.28
CA SER A 75 3.94 21.80 24.46
C SER A 75 4.51 20.41 24.13
N SER A 76 5.62 20.04 24.78
CA SER A 76 6.27 18.73 24.60
C SER A 76 5.35 17.56 24.98
N SER A 77 4.56 17.69 26.06
CA SER A 77 3.64 16.64 26.50
C SER A 77 2.58 16.33 25.45
N PHE A 78 2.10 17.34 24.73
CA PHE A 78 1.10 17.14 23.69
C PHE A 78 1.67 16.45 22.45
N ILE A 79 2.91 16.78 22.06
CA ILE A 79 3.64 16.05 21.01
C ILE A 79 3.77 14.56 21.38
N HIS A 80 4.09 14.24 22.63
CA HIS A 80 4.15 12.85 23.09
C HIS A 80 2.79 12.15 23.01
N THR A 81 1.70 12.79 23.45
CA THR A 81 0.35 12.22 23.35
C THR A 81 -0.04 11.90 21.90
N ILE A 82 0.22 12.81 20.97
CA ILE A 82 -0.07 12.58 19.54
C ILE A 82 0.80 11.44 19.00
N ALA A 83 2.08 11.41 19.36
CA ALA A 83 3.01 10.38 18.93
C ALA A 83 2.54 8.99 19.37
N GLU A 84 2.11 8.85 20.63
CA GLU A 84 1.50 7.62 21.14
C GLU A 84 0.23 7.24 20.38
N GLN A 85 -0.70 8.19 20.20
CA GLN A 85 -1.96 7.94 19.47
C GLN A 85 -1.75 7.60 17.99
N ALA A 86 -0.69 8.12 17.36
CA ALA A 86 -0.36 7.86 15.97
C ALA A 86 0.56 6.64 15.76
N GLY A 87 1.09 6.04 16.84
CA GLY A 87 2.14 5.03 16.75
C GLY A 87 3.43 5.55 16.10
N MET A 88 3.74 6.83 16.30
CA MET A 88 4.89 7.53 15.74
C MET A 88 5.90 7.88 16.83
N ILE A 89 7.10 8.22 16.40
CA ILE A 89 8.13 8.78 17.28
C ILE A 89 7.88 10.30 17.42
N ALA A 90 8.12 10.86 18.61
CA ALA A 90 7.82 12.28 18.92
C ALA A 90 8.54 13.25 17.98
N GLU A 91 9.78 12.95 17.61
CA GLU A 91 10.59 13.72 16.67
C GLU A 91 9.95 13.80 15.27
N ASP A 92 9.31 12.73 14.80
CA ASP A 92 8.61 12.71 13.51
C ASP A 92 7.37 13.58 13.55
N VAL A 93 6.62 13.55 14.66
CA VAL A 93 5.46 14.42 14.88
C VAL A 93 5.91 15.89 14.95
N GLN A 94 6.97 16.20 15.70
CA GLN A 94 7.50 17.56 15.80
C GLN A 94 7.98 18.06 14.43
N SER A 95 8.66 17.21 13.64
CA SER A 95 9.11 17.55 12.29
C SER A 95 7.92 17.82 11.36
N TYR A 96 6.85 17.03 11.46
CA TYR A 96 5.61 17.24 10.72
C TYR A 96 4.92 18.57 11.08
N VAL A 97 4.80 18.88 12.38
CA VAL A 97 4.22 20.15 12.85
C VAL A 97 5.05 21.35 12.40
N ARG A 98 6.39 21.25 12.44
CA ARG A 98 7.27 22.31 11.94
C ARG A 98 7.10 22.53 10.44
N SER A 99 7.03 21.46 9.65
CA SER A 99 6.87 21.54 8.19
C SER A 99 5.51 22.14 7.80
N THR A 100 4.44 21.76 8.47
CA THR A 100 3.10 22.33 8.25
C THR A 100 3.02 23.79 8.69
N THR A 101 3.66 24.13 9.81
CA THR A 101 3.81 25.52 10.24
C THR A 101 4.50 26.35 9.16
N GLN A 102 5.65 25.89 8.65
CA GLN A 102 6.39 26.56 7.57
C GLN A 102 5.53 26.77 6.31
N ALA A 103 4.80 25.75 5.88
CA ALA A 103 3.95 25.81 4.68
C ALA A 103 2.78 26.81 4.82
N ASN A 104 2.28 27.01 6.05
CA ASN A 104 1.12 27.84 6.36
C ASN A 104 1.50 29.20 6.97
N LEU A 105 2.78 29.59 6.92
CA LEU A 105 3.22 30.90 7.41
C LEU A 105 2.62 32.00 6.53
N GLU A 106 1.94 32.94 7.18
CA GLU A 106 1.35 34.11 6.55
C GLU A 106 1.72 35.37 7.35
N GLY A 107 1.74 36.52 6.69
CA GLY A 107 1.96 37.82 7.34
C GLY A 107 3.39 38.08 7.82
N TYR A 108 4.37 37.33 7.33
CA TYR A 108 5.79 37.63 7.53
C TYR A 108 6.24 38.80 6.63
N GLU A 109 7.16 39.60 7.12
CA GLU A 109 7.66 40.81 6.49
C GLU A 109 9.16 40.69 6.25
N LEU A 110 9.64 41.02 5.04
CA LEU A 110 11.07 41.15 4.77
C LEU A 110 11.57 42.40 5.48
N VAL A 111 12.51 42.23 6.41
CA VAL A 111 13.14 43.33 7.16
C VAL A 111 14.34 43.84 6.40
N ASP A 112 15.21 42.91 5.97
CA ASP A 112 16.46 43.25 5.31
C ASP A 112 16.93 42.09 4.41
N LYS A 113 17.82 42.42 3.48
CA LYS A 113 18.53 41.47 2.63
C LYS A 113 19.97 41.93 2.46
N TRP A 114 20.90 40.98 2.41
CA TRP A 114 22.30 41.28 2.16
C TRP A 114 22.90 40.23 1.24
N GLU A 115 23.84 40.66 0.41
CA GLU A 115 24.52 39.77 -0.52
C GLU A 115 25.92 40.25 -0.84
N ASP A 116 26.81 39.31 -1.15
CA ASP A 116 28.11 39.53 -1.75
C ASP A 116 28.29 38.60 -2.96
N ASP A 117 29.52 38.41 -3.45
CA ASP A 117 29.77 37.56 -4.62
C ASP A 117 29.50 36.06 -4.38
N GLN A 118 29.46 35.61 -3.12
CA GLN A 118 29.30 34.20 -2.76
C GLN A 118 27.99 33.89 -2.03
N GLU A 119 27.41 34.86 -1.34
CA GLU A 119 26.37 34.65 -0.36
C GLU A 119 25.14 35.51 -0.61
N TYR A 120 23.99 34.97 -0.27
CA TYR A 120 22.72 35.68 -0.25
C TYR A 120 21.99 35.38 1.06
N TRP A 121 21.67 36.45 1.80
CA TRP A 121 21.04 36.41 3.11
C TRP A 121 19.73 37.20 3.10
N VAL A 122 18.72 36.68 3.80
CA VAL A 122 17.44 37.35 4.00
C VAL A 122 17.02 37.29 5.46
N TYR A 123 16.45 38.38 5.94
CA TYR A 123 15.90 38.50 7.29
C TYR A 123 14.41 38.83 7.21
N TYR A 124 13.58 37.88 7.67
CA TYR A 124 12.16 38.05 7.86
C TYR A 124 11.78 38.20 9.34
N ARG A 125 10.68 38.91 9.59
CA ARG A 125 10.03 38.96 10.90
C ARG A 125 8.53 38.66 10.80
N LEU A 126 7.95 38.15 11.88
CA LEU A 126 6.51 37.95 12.00
C LEU A 126 6.02 38.44 13.36
N SER A 127 5.03 39.34 13.37
CA SER A 127 4.49 39.86 14.64
C SER A 127 3.84 38.74 15.45
N LYS A 128 4.32 38.51 16.69
CA LYS A 128 3.78 37.48 17.59
C LYS A 128 2.31 37.74 17.90
N ALA A 129 1.92 39.00 18.10
CA ALA A 129 0.54 39.38 18.39
C ALA A 129 -0.41 39.11 17.20
N LYS A 130 -0.02 39.53 15.98
CA LYS A 130 -0.82 39.26 14.77
C LYS A 130 -0.93 37.76 14.50
N TYR A 131 0.17 37.03 14.61
CA TYR A 131 0.18 35.58 14.44
C TYR A 131 -0.74 34.88 15.44
N ARG A 132 -0.64 35.21 16.73
CA ARG A 132 -1.51 34.62 17.78
C ARG A 132 -2.98 34.92 17.53
N SER A 133 -3.33 36.16 17.18
CA SER A 133 -4.73 36.54 16.89
C SER A 133 -5.29 35.80 15.67
N ALA A 134 -4.56 35.76 14.57
CA ALA A 134 -4.97 35.03 13.37
C ALA A 134 -5.07 33.52 13.62
N LYS A 135 -4.10 32.94 14.36
CA LYS A 135 -4.11 31.54 14.76
C LYS A 135 -5.32 31.23 15.65
N GLN A 136 -5.63 32.06 16.63
CA GLN A 136 -6.77 31.86 17.52
C GLN A 136 -8.09 31.86 16.75
N GLN A 137 -8.28 32.78 15.80
CA GLN A 137 -9.49 32.78 14.96
C GLN A 137 -9.64 31.50 14.12
N LYS A 138 -8.53 31.02 13.53
CA LYS A 138 -8.53 29.75 12.79
C LYS A 138 -8.80 28.56 13.71
N LEU A 139 -8.19 28.55 14.90
CA LEU A 139 -8.39 27.55 15.94
C LEU A 139 -9.85 27.48 16.41
N ASP A 140 -10.46 28.61 16.75
CA ASP A 140 -11.85 28.66 17.22
C ASP A 140 -12.82 28.11 16.17
N LYS A 141 -12.59 28.47 14.90
CA LYS A 141 -13.37 27.95 13.77
C LYS A 141 -13.19 26.44 13.60
N ALA A 142 -11.94 25.96 13.60
CA ALA A 142 -11.61 24.54 13.49
C ALA A 142 -12.21 23.73 14.65
N ALA A 143 -12.05 24.21 15.88
CA ALA A 143 -12.57 23.61 17.09
C ALA A 143 -14.10 23.55 17.09
N SER A 144 -14.78 24.63 16.67
CA SER A 144 -16.24 24.65 16.53
C SER A 144 -16.75 23.62 15.51
N MET A 145 -16.10 23.53 14.35
CA MET A 145 -16.45 22.53 13.33
C MET A 145 -16.18 21.09 13.79
N GLY A 146 -15.05 20.84 14.46
CA GLY A 146 -14.74 19.54 15.04
C GLY A 146 -15.72 19.16 16.15
N LEU A 147 -16.10 20.12 17.00
CA LEU A 147 -17.07 19.93 18.08
C LEU A 147 -18.47 19.62 17.56
N ASP A 148 -18.92 20.24 16.46
CA ASP A 148 -20.18 19.92 15.81
C ASP A 148 -20.21 18.45 15.31
N LEU A 149 -19.14 18.00 14.66
CA LEU A 149 -19.00 16.60 14.23
C LEU A 149 -18.94 15.65 15.44
N PHE A 150 -18.21 16.02 16.49
CA PHE A 150 -18.17 15.24 17.73
C PHE A 150 -19.56 15.11 18.39
N ARG A 151 -20.32 16.20 18.46
CA ARG A 151 -21.73 16.21 18.94
C ARG A 151 -22.62 15.31 18.10
N LYS A 152 -22.50 15.36 16.77
CA LYS A 152 -23.23 14.45 15.85
C LYS A 152 -22.87 12.99 16.11
N GLY A 153 -21.60 12.71 16.39
CA GLY A 153 -21.14 11.38 16.80
C GLY A 153 -21.83 10.92 18.08
N LYS A 154 -21.81 11.76 19.13
CA LYS A 154 -22.46 11.46 20.43
C LYS A 154 -23.97 11.27 20.30
N ALA A 155 -24.65 12.07 19.49
CA ALA A 155 -26.08 11.90 19.22
C ALA A 155 -26.38 10.57 18.51
N ASN A 156 -25.60 10.20 17.49
CA ASN A 156 -25.77 8.91 16.81
C ASN A 156 -25.46 7.73 17.73
N GLU A 157 -24.47 7.85 18.61
CA GLU A 157 -24.14 6.84 19.61
C GLU A 157 -25.31 6.61 20.57
N ALA A 158 -25.91 7.68 21.10
CA ALA A 158 -27.08 7.63 21.97
C ALA A 158 -28.31 6.99 21.28
N GLU A 159 -28.48 7.22 19.97
CA GLU A 159 -29.53 6.61 19.16
C GLU A 159 -29.22 5.16 18.72
N GLY A 160 -28.07 4.60 19.09
CA GLY A 160 -27.64 3.26 18.69
C GLY A 160 -27.18 3.14 17.22
N LYS A 161 -26.94 4.27 16.55
CA LYS A 161 -26.41 4.36 15.18
C LYS A 161 -24.88 4.32 15.19
N TYR A 162 -24.31 3.22 15.71
CA TYR A 162 -22.88 3.11 16.01
C TYR A 162 -21.94 3.32 14.81
N ALA A 163 -22.27 2.81 13.63
CA ALA A 163 -21.43 3.03 12.44
C ALA A 163 -21.36 4.52 12.07
N ASN A 164 -22.49 5.24 12.15
CA ASN A 164 -22.53 6.67 11.88
C ASN A 164 -21.78 7.46 12.96
N ALA A 165 -21.90 7.06 14.22
CA ALA A 165 -21.15 7.68 15.31
C ALA A 165 -19.63 7.59 15.06
N LEU A 166 -19.15 6.40 14.71
CA LEU A 166 -17.75 6.16 14.34
C LEU A 166 -17.30 7.02 13.15
N ILE A 167 -18.12 7.13 12.10
CA ILE A 167 -17.85 7.99 10.93
C ILE A 167 -17.70 9.45 11.37
N TYR A 168 -18.65 9.98 12.16
CA TYR A 168 -18.61 11.36 12.63
C TYR A 168 -17.40 11.65 13.51
N TYR A 169 -17.03 10.73 14.40
CA TYR A 169 -15.81 10.90 15.19
C TYR A 169 -14.54 10.91 14.34
N ILE A 170 -14.43 10.01 13.36
CA ILE A 170 -13.28 10.01 12.43
C ILE A 170 -13.23 11.32 11.64
N GLN A 171 -14.38 11.79 11.15
CA GLN A 171 -14.46 13.06 10.42
C GLN A 171 -14.16 14.28 11.29
N ALA A 172 -14.38 14.20 12.61
CA ALA A 172 -14.08 15.29 13.54
C ALA A 172 -12.59 15.64 13.62
N PHE A 173 -11.69 14.75 13.17
CA PHE A 173 -10.28 15.09 12.99
C PHE A 173 -10.01 16.06 11.83
N ASN A 174 -10.84 16.06 10.79
CA ASN A 174 -10.56 16.82 9.57
C ASN A 174 -10.48 18.34 9.79
N PRO A 175 -11.40 18.99 10.54
CA PRO A 175 -11.29 20.43 10.79
C PRO A 175 -10.10 20.80 11.69
N ILE A 176 -9.67 19.89 12.57
CA ILE A 176 -8.64 20.16 13.59
C ILE A 176 -7.24 19.66 13.18
N GLN A 177 -7.11 19.02 12.03
CA GLN A 177 -5.89 18.31 11.62
C GLN A 177 -4.63 19.21 11.55
N GLU A 178 -4.80 20.50 11.25
CA GLU A 178 -3.71 21.49 11.21
C GLU A 178 -3.26 21.95 12.61
N TYR A 179 -4.07 21.66 13.62
CA TYR A 179 -3.92 22.13 14.99
C TYR A 179 -3.83 20.98 16.00
N LEU A 180 -3.50 19.77 15.53
CA LEU A 180 -3.33 18.61 16.38
C LEU A 180 -2.19 18.76 17.38
N GLY A 181 -1.32 19.77 17.25
CA GLY A 181 -0.26 20.13 18.20
C GLY A 181 -0.67 21.17 19.25
N GLU A 182 -1.92 21.64 19.23
CA GLU A 182 -2.43 22.65 20.16
C GLU A 182 -3.40 22.06 21.19
N PRO A 183 -3.42 22.58 22.44
CA PRO A 183 -4.39 22.18 23.44
C PRO A 183 -5.80 22.71 23.08
N LEU A 184 -6.52 21.98 22.24
CA LEU A 184 -7.88 22.32 21.78
C LEU A 184 -8.91 22.09 22.88
N GLN A 185 -8.98 23.05 23.81
CA GLN A 185 -10.01 23.08 24.86
C GLN A 185 -11.31 23.67 24.33
N VAL A 186 -12.42 22.97 24.58
CA VAL A 186 -13.77 23.41 24.22
C VAL A 186 -14.76 23.09 25.32
N GLU A 187 -15.83 23.88 25.40
CA GLU A 187 -16.95 23.58 26.29
C GLU A 187 -17.90 22.54 25.65
N TYR A 188 -18.14 21.46 26.37
CA TYR A 188 -19.07 20.39 26.00
C TYR A 188 -19.86 19.95 27.24
N ASP A 189 -21.18 19.99 27.16
CA ASP A 189 -22.11 19.63 28.24
C ASP A 189 -21.74 20.26 29.61
N GLY A 190 -21.40 21.56 29.59
CA GLY A 190 -21.06 22.33 30.79
C GLY A 190 -19.67 22.04 31.38
N SER A 191 -18.83 21.26 30.71
CA SER A 191 -17.46 20.94 31.11
C SER A 191 -16.44 21.33 30.05
N GLN A 192 -15.24 21.71 30.48
CA GLN A 192 -14.11 21.93 29.56
C GLN A 192 -13.45 20.59 29.23
N ILE A 193 -13.36 20.27 27.94
CA ILE A 193 -12.74 19.04 27.43
C ILE A 193 -11.65 19.36 26.41
N TYR A 194 -10.67 18.46 26.28
CA TYR A 194 -9.72 18.49 25.17
C TYR A 194 -10.30 17.73 23.98
N LEU A 195 -10.74 18.44 22.96
CA LEU A 195 -11.54 17.89 21.85
C LEU A 195 -10.87 16.69 21.18
N MET A 196 -9.58 16.79 20.88
CA MET A 196 -8.81 15.71 20.24
C MET A 196 -8.84 14.43 21.08
N ASN A 197 -8.58 14.54 22.38
CA ASN A 197 -8.58 13.39 23.28
C ASN A 197 -9.98 12.78 23.39
N SER A 198 -11.03 13.62 23.48
CA SER A 198 -12.41 13.14 23.55
C SER A 198 -12.87 12.43 22.28
N ILE A 199 -12.45 12.91 21.10
CA ILE A 199 -12.67 12.22 19.82
C ILE A 199 -11.96 10.87 19.83
N TYR A 200 -10.67 10.85 20.18
CA TYR A 200 -9.85 9.64 20.20
C TYR A 200 -10.44 8.57 21.14
N SER A 201 -10.74 8.95 22.39
CA SER A 201 -11.35 8.05 23.38
C SER A 201 -12.71 7.53 22.92
N SER A 202 -13.55 8.37 22.31
CA SER A 202 -14.86 7.93 21.83
C SER A 202 -14.76 6.90 20.69
N ILE A 203 -13.77 7.04 19.80
CA ILE A 203 -13.49 6.03 18.77
C ILE A 203 -13.02 4.74 19.43
N GLN A 204 -12.07 4.82 20.36
CA GLN A 204 -11.53 3.66 21.07
C GLN A 204 -12.62 2.91 21.84
N ASP A 205 -13.48 3.61 22.56
CA ASP A 205 -14.58 3.03 23.33
C ASP A 205 -15.59 2.33 22.42
N LEU A 206 -15.94 2.95 21.29
CA LEU A 206 -16.86 2.35 20.32
C LEU A 206 -16.28 1.08 19.71
N LEU A 207 -15.00 1.11 19.31
CA LEU A 207 -14.30 -0.04 18.74
C LEU A 207 -14.10 -1.18 19.75
N ALA A 208 -13.83 -0.87 21.01
CA ALA A 208 -13.66 -1.86 22.08
C ALA A 208 -14.93 -2.68 22.34
N ASN A 209 -16.09 -2.07 22.11
CA ASN A 209 -17.41 -2.68 22.30
C ASN A 209 -18.00 -3.27 21.01
N LEU A 210 -17.30 -3.12 19.89
CA LEU A 210 -17.68 -3.66 18.59
C LEU A 210 -17.10 -5.06 18.41
N GLU A 211 -17.93 -6.01 17.99
CA GLU A 211 -17.53 -7.39 17.72
C GLU A 211 -17.88 -7.80 16.30
N LEU A 212 -16.99 -8.58 15.67
CA LEU A 212 -17.22 -9.19 14.36
C LEU A 212 -17.27 -10.72 14.47
N GLN A 213 -18.35 -11.30 13.97
CA GLN A 213 -18.57 -12.74 13.95
C GLN A 213 -18.68 -13.28 12.52
N ALA A 214 -17.71 -14.11 12.12
CA ALA A 214 -17.77 -14.82 10.84
C ALA A 214 -18.90 -15.88 10.85
N LEU A 215 -19.83 -15.78 9.91
CA LEU A 215 -20.90 -16.76 9.73
C LEU A 215 -20.40 -17.90 8.85
N GLN A 216 -20.35 -19.11 9.42
CA GLN A 216 -19.72 -20.29 8.82
C GLN A 216 -18.25 -20.00 8.48
N PRO A 217 -17.37 -19.88 9.51
CA PRO A 217 -15.98 -19.44 9.36
C PRO A 217 -15.14 -20.41 8.54
N ASN A 218 -15.49 -21.71 8.55
CA ASN A 218 -14.76 -22.75 7.82
C ASN A 218 -15.42 -23.00 6.47
N ARG A 219 -14.64 -22.88 5.39
CA ARG A 219 -15.10 -23.08 4.01
C ARG A 219 -14.23 -24.12 3.31
N LYS A 220 -14.87 -25.00 2.53
CA LYS A 220 -14.16 -25.91 1.63
C LYS A 220 -14.23 -25.37 0.21
N VAL A 221 -13.11 -25.36 -0.49
CA VAL A 221 -13.00 -24.85 -1.86
C VAL A 221 -11.87 -25.56 -2.61
N LYS A 222 -11.95 -25.61 -3.93
CA LYS A 222 -10.86 -26.12 -4.78
C LYS A 222 -10.06 -24.98 -5.38
N VAL A 223 -8.77 -25.21 -5.61
CA VAL A 223 -7.92 -24.27 -6.36
C VAL A 223 -8.57 -23.97 -7.71
N GLY A 224 -8.52 -22.71 -8.13
CA GLY A 224 -9.13 -22.22 -9.37
C GLY A 224 -10.62 -21.86 -9.25
N GLN A 225 -11.34 -22.34 -8.22
CA GLN A 225 -12.79 -22.16 -8.12
C GLN A 225 -13.20 -20.97 -7.25
N ALA A 226 -14.43 -20.49 -7.49
CA ALA A 226 -15.13 -19.53 -6.64
C ALA A 226 -15.71 -20.20 -5.38
N LEU A 227 -15.98 -19.42 -4.33
CA LEU A 227 -16.83 -19.89 -3.23
C LEU A 227 -18.30 -19.89 -3.67
N LYS A 228 -18.97 -21.03 -3.49
CA LYS A 228 -20.40 -21.20 -3.82
C LYS A 228 -21.32 -20.23 -3.07
N LYS A 229 -20.98 -19.92 -1.82
CA LYS A 229 -21.72 -18.98 -0.98
C LYS A 229 -20.78 -17.83 -0.57
N PRO A 230 -21.29 -16.59 -0.48
CA PRO A 230 -20.47 -15.47 -0.05
C PRO A 230 -20.03 -15.64 1.41
N LEU A 231 -18.91 -15.01 1.74
CA LEU A 231 -18.46 -14.85 3.12
C LEU A 231 -19.37 -13.81 3.78
N ARG A 232 -20.00 -14.18 4.89
CA ARG A 232 -20.91 -13.30 5.62
C ARG A 232 -20.37 -13.09 7.02
N VAL A 233 -20.31 -11.85 7.46
CA VAL A 233 -19.87 -11.45 8.80
C VAL A 233 -20.99 -10.66 9.47
N LYS A 234 -21.24 -10.91 10.75
CA LYS A 234 -22.18 -10.15 11.57
C LYS A 234 -21.38 -9.21 12.47
N ALA A 235 -21.71 -7.92 12.45
CA ALA A 235 -21.20 -6.92 13.35
C ALA A 235 -22.23 -6.67 14.46
N VAL A 236 -21.80 -6.74 15.72
CA VAL A 236 -22.64 -6.45 16.88
C VAL A 236 -21.91 -5.50 17.83
N TYR A 237 -22.67 -4.69 18.56
CA TYR A 237 -22.19 -3.80 19.60
C TYR A 237 -22.73 -4.26 20.95
N ASN A 238 -21.89 -4.25 21.99
CA ASN A 238 -22.20 -4.79 23.32
C ASN A 238 -22.84 -6.19 23.25
N GLY A 239 -22.21 -7.08 22.47
CA GLY A 239 -22.58 -8.50 22.32
C GLY A 239 -23.88 -8.83 21.57
N SER A 240 -24.79 -7.87 21.34
CA SER A 240 -26.13 -8.20 20.80
C SER A 240 -26.72 -7.23 19.80
N LYS A 241 -26.40 -5.93 19.89
CA LYS A 241 -27.03 -4.90 19.07
C LYS A 241 -26.45 -4.93 17.65
N PRO A 242 -27.23 -5.16 16.59
CA PRO A 242 -26.69 -5.21 15.23
C PRO A 242 -26.15 -3.83 14.82
N VAL A 243 -24.96 -3.80 14.21
CA VAL A 243 -24.36 -2.55 13.72
C VAL A 243 -24.59 -2.43 12.22
N SER A 244 -25.58 -1.64 11.84
CA SER A 244 -25.90 -1.34 10.44
C SER A 244 -25.00 -0.25 9.87
N GLY A 245 -24.66 -0.35 8.58
CA GLY A 245 -23.91 0.69 7.85
C GLY A 245 -22.40 0.70 8.10
N LEU A 246 -21.84 -0.31 8.78
CA LEU A 246 -20.41 -0.40 9.07
C LEU A 246 -19.62 -0.79 7.81
N PRO A 247 -18.67 0.03 7.34
CA PRO A 247 -17.75 -0.34 6.28
C PRO A 247 -16.78 -1.42 6.76
N LEU A 248 -16.57 -2.44 5.93
CA LEU A 248 -15.74 -3.61 6.21
C LEU A 248 -14.72 -3.83 5.10
N HIS A 249 -13.52 -4.24 5.50
CA HIS A 249 -12.44 -4.65 4.61
C HIS A 249 -12.14 -6.14 4.77
N PHE A 250 -12.13 -6.86 3.65
CA PHE A 250 -11.80 -8.28 3.53
C PHE A 250 -10.46 -8.42 2.80
N GLU A 251 -9.56 -9.22 3.36
CA GLU A 251 -8.23 -9.45 2.77
C GLU A 251 -7.71 -10.86 3.05
N PHE A 252 -6.96 -11.42 2.09
CA PHE A 252 -6.17 -12.63 2.36
C PHE A 252 -4.95 -12.25 3.21
N ILE A 253 -4.83 -12.87 4.39
CA ILE A 253 -3.61 -12.80 5.22
C ILE A 253 -2.75 -14.06 5.10
N ARG A 254 -3.31 -15.13 4.52
CA ARG A 254 -2.60 -16.34 4.10
C ARG A 254 -3.28 -16.89 2.84
N GLY A 255 -2.49 -17.25 1.84
CA GLY A 255 -3.00 -17.65 0.53
C GLY A 255 -3.28 -16.46 -0.39
N LYS A 256 -3.97 -16.71 -1.51
CA LYS A 256 -4.23 -15.72 -2.56
C LYS A 256 -5.46 -16.08 -3.37
N GLY A 257 -6.21 -15.05 -3.75
CA GLY A 257 -7.37 -15.18 -4.63
C GLY A 257 -7.97 -13.82 -4.98
N SER A 258 -9.08 -13.87 -5.71
CA SER A 258 -9.87 -12.71 -6.11
C SER A 258 -11.15 -12.63 -5.28
N LEU A 259 -11.37 -11.51 -4.60
CA LEU A 259 -12.57 -11.26 -3.80
C LEU A 259 -12.99 -9.78 -3.85
N ILE A 260 -14.25 -9.51 -3.53
CA ILE A 260 -14.74 -8.13 -3.32
C ILE A 260 -14.28 -7.67 -1.93
N ARG A 261 -13.27 -6.80 -1.89
CA ARG A 261 -12.60 -6.41 -0.64
C ARG A 261 -13.45 -5.52 0.27
N GLN A 262 -14.41 -4.79 -0.27
CA GLN A 262 -15.23 -3.85 0.49
C GLN A 262 -16.65 -4.37 0.62
N ALA A 263 -17.23 -4.23 1.81
CA ALA A 263 -18.65 -4.46 2.04
C ALA A 263 -19.16 -3.47 3.10
N ILE A 264 -20.47 -3.24 3.13
CA ILE A 264 -21.15 -2.46 4.16
C ILE A 264 -22.15 -3.38 4.84
N THR A 265 -22.27 -3.32 6.17
CA THR A 265 -23.26 -4.12 6.89
C THR A 265 -24.68 -3.63 6.63
N ASP A 266 -25.61 -4.56 6.47
CA ASP A 266 -27.03 -4.29 6.31
C ASP A 266 -27.73 -3.93 7.64
N ARG A 267 -29.06 -3.76 7.60
CA ARG A 267 -29.88 -3.43 8.79
C ARG A 267 -29.80 -4.47 9.92
N ASN A 268 -29.42 -5.70 9.61
CA ASN A 268 -29.22 -6.78 10.59
C ASN A 268 -27.76 -6.89 11.06
N GLY A 269 -26.92 -5.92 10.68
CA GLY A 269 -25.49 -5.90 10.95
C GLY A 269 -24.69 -6.89 10.12
N VAL A 270 -25.20 -7.38 8.99
CA VAL A 270 -24.53 -8.40 8.19
C VAL A 270 -23.84 -7.79 6.96
N GLY A 271 -22.53 -7.94 6.89
CA GLY A 271 -21.72 -7.65 5.69
C GLY A 271 -21.46 -8.91 4.87
N SER A 272 -21.35 -8.78 3.55
CA SER A 272 -21.18 -9.92 2.63
C SER A 272 -20.13 -9.64 1.56
N SER A 273 -19.21 -10.58 1.35
CA SER A 273 -18.18 -10.52 0.31
C SER A 273 -18.17 -11.79 -0.54
N ARG A 274 -18.00 -11.64 -1.86
CA ARG A 274 -17.89 -12.76 -2.81
C ARG A 274 -16.42 -13.03 -3.14
N VAL A 275 -16.03 -14.30 -3.09
CA VAL A 275 -14.73 -14.79 -3.57
C VAL A 275 -14.94 -15.44 -4.93
N SER A 276 -14.39 -14.84 -5.98
CA SER A 276 -14.55 -15.30 -7.36
C SER A 276 -13.50 -16.33 -7.77
N LYS A 277 -12.33 -16.36 -7.12
CA LYS A 277 -11.27 -17.32 -7.46
C LYS A 277 -10.32 -17.53 -6.29
N ILE A 278 -9.91 -18.78 -6.06
CA ILE A 278 -8.74 -19.14 -5.23
C ILE A 278 -7.57 -19.47 -6.16
N SER A 279 -6.44 -18.80 -6.00
CA SER A 279 -5.28 -18.97 -6.87
C SER A 279 -4.08 -19.64 -6.19
N ALA A 280 -3.95 -19.50 -4.87
CA ALA A 280 -2.90 -20.21 -4.13
C ALA A 280 -3.28 -21.68 -3.88
N THR A 281 -2.28 -22.54 -3.79
CA THR A 281 -2.42 -23.99 -3.56
C THR A 281 -2.28 -24.37 -2.08
N ASP A 282 -1.95 -23.40 -1.21
CA ASP A 282 -1.89 -23.61 0.23
C ASP A 282 -3.20 -24.24 0.74
N ARG A 283 -3.09 -25.39 1.41
CA ARG A 283 -4.25 -26.11 1.95
C ARG A 283 -5.08 -25.24 2.90
N ILE A 284 -4.41 -24.49 3.78
CA ILE A 284 -5.09 -23.60 4.72
C ILE A 284 -4.83 -22.16 4.29
N GLN A 285 -5.90 -21.48 3.87
CA GLN A 285 -5.88 -20.05 3.56
C GLN A 285 -6.77 -19.30 4.54
N ILE A 286 -6.43 -18.04 4.79
CA ILE A 286 -7.10 -17.24 5.79
C ILE A 286 -7.46 -15.89 5.20
N ILE A 287 -8.76 -15.59 5.24
CA ILE A 287 -9.29 -14.26 4.93
C ILE A 287 -9.62 -13.57 6.24
N ARG A 288 -9.01 -12.41 6.50
CA ARG A 288 -9.33 -11.54 7.63
C ARG A 288 -10.39 -10.53 7.22
N VAL A 289 -11.27 -10.20 8.15
CA VAL A 289 -12.22 -9.10 8.04
C VAL A 289 -12.04 -8.14 9.20
N ARG A 290 -12.10 -6.84 8.91
CA ARG A 290 -12.00 -5.74 9.89
C ARG A 290 -12.86 -4.54 9.45
N PRO A 291 -13.25 -3.64 10.36
CA PRO A 291 -13.79 -2.34 9.99
C PRO A 291 -12.82 -1.56 9.09
N ASP A 292 -13.36 -0.83 8.11
CA ASP A 292 -12.61 0.06 7.23
C ASP A 292 -12.75 1.52 7.69
N LEU A 293 -11.92 1.91 8.66
CA LEU A 293 -11.93 3.26 9.21
C LEU A 293 -11.44 4.31 8.20
N SER A 294 -10.46 3.95 7.38
CA SER A 294 -9.80 4.86 6.44
C SER A 294 -10.77 5.38 5.36
N SER A 295 -11.78 4.57 5.00
CA SER A 295 -12.85 4.99 4.08
C SER A 295 -13.64 6.23 4.56
N SER A 296 -13.64 6.50 5.88
CA SER A 296 -14.42 7.58 6.50
C SER A 296 -13.66 8.91 6.59
N LEU A 297 -12.35 8.91 6.37
CA LEU A 297 -11.49 10.11 6.46
C LEU A 297 -11.70 11.10 5.31
N GLY A 298 -12.09 10.63 4.13
CA GLY A 298 -12.11 11.43 2.91
C GLY A 298 -10.70 11.70 2.34
N SER A 299 -10.63 12.36 1.18
CA SER A 299 -9.37 12.57 0.44
C SER A 299 -8.46 13.67 1.00
N GLY A 300 -8.97 14.50 1.92
CA GLY A 300 -8.26 15.66 2.48
C GLY A 300 -7.59 15.42 3.84
N ALA A 301 -7.54 14.18 4.34
CA ALA A 301 -6.95 13.87 5.63
C ALA A 301 -5.41 13.87 5.56
N SER A 302 -4.78 14.54 6.51
CA SER A 302 -3.32 14.60 6.62
C SER A 302 -2.71 13.23 6.94
N LYS A 303 -1.42 13.08 6.62
CA LYS A 303 -0.67 11.85 6.95
C LYS A 303 -0.69 11.53 8.45
N LEU A 304 -0.65 12.57 9.30
CA LEU A 304 -0.74 12.41 10.75
C LEU A 304 -2.10 11.85 11.18
N VAL A 305 -3.21 12.41 10.66
CA VAL A 305 -4.56 11.90 10.92
C VAL A 305 -4.74 10.47 10.40
N GLN A 306 -4.21 10.17 9.21
CA GLN A 306 -4.23 8.81 8.66
C GLN A 306 -3.51 7.82 9.58
N ASN A 307 -2.36 8.21 10.13
CA ASN A 307 -1.60 7.37 11.07
C ASN A 307 -2.39 7.15 12.37
N ILE A 308 -2.98 8.20 12.97
CA ILE A 308 -3.85 8.08 14.16
C ILE A 308 -4.98 7.08 13.89
N VAL A 309 -5.72 7.24 12.78
CA VAL A 309 -6.84 6.35 12.47
C VAL A 309 -6.41 4.91 12.20
N ASN A 310 -5.26 4.71 11.58
CA ASN A 310 -4.73 3.38 11.29
C ASN A 310 -4.12 2.70 12.54
N HIS A 311 -3.80 3.46 13.58
CA HIS A 311 -3.23 2.93 14.83
C HIS A 311 -4.28 2.38 15.79
N PHE A 312 -5.57 2.72 15.62
CA PHE A 312 -6.64 2.14 16.43
C PHE A 312 -6.66 0.61 16.33
N SER A 313 -6.74 -0.03 17.49
CA SER A 313 -7.05 -1.46 17.56
C SER A 313 -8.50 -1.69 17.15
N VAL A 314 -8.70 -2.41 16.05
CA VAL A 314 -10.02 -2.74 15.52
C VAL A 314 -10.35 -4.22 15.75
N PRO A 315 -11.64 -4.56 16.00
CA PRO A 315 -12.05 -5.95 16.07
C PRO A 315 -11.83 -6.64 14.72
N THR A 316 -11.41 -7.90 14.75
CA THR A 316 -11.22 -8.68 13.54
C THR A 316 -11.85 -10.05 13.66
N THR A 317 -12.26 -10.61 12.53
CA THR A 317 -12.68 -12.01 12.44
C THR A 317 -12.04 -12.66 11.22
N LYS A 318 -12.09 -13.99 11.15
CA LYS A 318 -11.37 -14.76 10.13
C LYS A 318 -12.27 -15.83 9.52
N PHE A 319 -12.11 -16.03 8.22
CA PHE A 319 -12.54 -17.23 7.52
C PHE A 319 -11.34 -18.11 7.23
N VAL A 320 -11.46 -19.39 7.55
CA VAL A 320 -10.48 -20.42 7.23
C VAL A 320 -10.98 -21.18 6.03
N LEU A 321 -10.20 -21.17 4.96
CA LEU A 321 -10.47 -21.95 3.76
C LEU A 321 -9.62 -23.22 3.80
N ASP A 322 -10.28 -24.37 3.79
CA ASP A 322 -9.70 -25.68 3.50
C ASP A 322 -9.72 -25.87 1.99
N VAL A 323 -8.59 -25.52 1.38
CA VAL A 323 -8.36 -25.54 -0.05
C VAL A 323 -7.82 -26.91 -0.43
N SER A 324 -8.53 -27.55 -1.34
CA SER A 324 -8.12 -28.82 -1.92
C SER A 324 -7.68 -28.64 -3.36
N GLY A 325 -6.79 -29.53 -3.79
CA GLY A 325 -6.40 -29.60 -5.18
C GLY A 325 -7.54 -30.02 -6.10
N LEU A 326 -7.41 -29.71 -7.39
CA LEU A 326 -8.26 -30.32 -8.42
C LEU A 326 -7.86 -31.80 -8.54
N THR A 327 -8.86 -32.67 -8.61
CA THR A 327 -8.62 -34.11 -8.75
C THR A 327 -8.55 -34.49 -10.23
N ALA A 328 -7.47 -35.15 -10.63
CA ALA A 328 -7.25 -35.63 -11.98
C ALA A 328 -7.29 -37.16 -12.04
N TYR A 329 -7.96 -37.69 -13.06
CA TYR A 329 -7.77 -39.06 -13.52
C TYR A 329 -6.83 -39.04 -14.73
N LEU A 330 -5.79 -39.86 -14.68
CA LEU A 330 -4.79 -39.98 -15.75
C LEU A 330 -5.00 -41.31 -16.49
N ASP A 331 -5.21 -41.21 -17.80
CA ASP A 331 -5.26 -42.32 -18.73
C ASP A 331 -4.06 -42.19 -19.68
N VAL A 332 -2.94 -42.83 -19.31
CA VAL A 332 -1.66 -42.69 -20.01
C VAL A 332 -1.27 -44.02 -20.63
N THR A 333 -1.00 -44.00 -21.93
CA THR A 333 -0.47 -45.14 -22.67
C THR A 333 0.81 -44.72 -23.38
N GLU A 334 1.93 -45.35 -23.01
CA GLU A 334 3.24 -45.20 -23.68
C GLU A 334 3.61 -46.52 -24.36
N ARG A 335 3.68 -46.53 -25.69
CA ARG A 335 4.04 -47.71 -26.49
C ARG A 335 5.48 -47.58 -26.99
N PRO A 336 6.45 -48.24 -26.34
CA PRO A 336 7.82 -48.24 -26.84
C PRO A 336 7.94 -49.06 -28.12
N ILE A 337 9.11 -48.97 -28.76
CA ILE A 337 9.48 -49.85 -29.87
C ILE A 337 9.55 -51.30 -29.36
N GLU A 338 9.14 -52.25 -30.19
CA GLU A 338 9.22 -53.67 -29.89
C GLU A 338 10.65 -54.07 -29.44
N GLY A 339 10.74 -54.76 -28.29
CA GLY A 339 12.00 -55.16 -27.66
C GLY A 339 12.58 -54.16 -26.65
N ALA A 340 12.06 -52.94 -26.54
CA ALA A 340 12.44 -51.99 -25.49
C ALA A 340 11.58 -52.16 -24.21
N ALA A 341 12.13 -51.79 -23.06
CA ALA A 341 11.44 -51.88 -21.78
C ALA A 341 10.11 -51.07 -21.76
N SER A 342 9.05 -51.67 -21.23
CA SER A 342 7.73 -51.04 -21.07
C SER A 342 7.66 -50.21 -19.77
N VAL A 343 8.50 -49.18 -19.69
CA VAL A 343 8.54 -48.22 -18.59
C VAL A 343 7.87 -46.92 -19.00
N LEU A 344 7.13 -46.28 -18.09
CA LEU A 344 6.49 -44.99 -18.31
C LEU A 344 7.48 -43.85 -18.01
N TYR A 345 7.70 -42.97 -18.96
CA TYR A 345 8.63 -41.84 -18.87
C TYR A 345 7.92 -40.48 -18.85
N ILE A 346 6.74 -40.39 -19.48
CA ILE A 346 5.93 -39.17 -19.54
C ILE A 346 5.03 -39.08 -18.31
N GLU A 347 4.34 -40.15 -17.93
CA GLU A 347 3.39 -40.13 -16.81
C GLU A 347 3.98 -39.58 -15.50
N PRO A 348 5.16 -40.04 -15.02
CA PRO A 348 5.70 -39.58 -13.74
C PRO A 348 6.02 -38.08 -13.75
N LYS A 349 6.54 -37.57 -14.89
CA LYS A 349 6.86 -36.15 -15.06
C LYS A 349 5.59 -35.29 -15.13
N LEU A 350 4.58 -35.75 -15.87
CA LEU A 350 3.27 -35.12 -15.91
C LEU A 350 2.63 -35.05 -14.52
N LYS A 351 2.66 -36.15 -13.75
CA LYS A 351 2.16 -36.19 -12.35
C LYS A 351 2.89 -35.20 -11.46
N ASN A 352 4.21 -35.17 -11.52
CA ASN A 352 5.04 -34.25 -10.73
C ASN A 352 4.72 -32.79 -11.06
N ALA A 353 4.65 -32.44 -12.35
CA ALA A 353 4.35 -31.08 -12.78
C ALA A 353 2.94 -30.64 -12.35
N LEU A 354 1.92 -31.49 -12.56
CA LEU A 354 0.55 -31.23 -12.13
C LEU A 354 0.40 -31.10 -10.61
N THR A 355 1.17 -31.88 -9.83
CA THR A 355 1.22 -31.72 -8.36
C THR A 355 1.69 -30.32 -7.97
N GLY A 356 2.67 -29.75 -8.70
CA GLY A 356 3.12 -28.37 -8.53
C GLY A 356 2.02 -27.33 -8.76
N TYR A 357 1.05 -27.64 -9.63
CA TYR A 357 -0.16 -26.83 -9.86
C TYR A 357 -1.30 -27.14 -8.87
N GLY A 358 -1.04 -27.97 -7.86
CA GLY A 358 -2.01 -28.34 -6.83
C GLY A 358 -3.03 -29.36 -7.30
N PHE A 359 -2.70 -30.25 -8.24
CA PHE A 359 -3.56 -31.39 -8.55
C PHE A 359 -3.35 -32.54 -7.57
N ALA A 360 -4.43 -33.23 -7.24
CA ALA A 360 -4.43 -34.54 -6.61
C ALA A 360 -4.85 -35.59 -7.64
N PHE A 361 -4.44 -36.84 -7.49
CA PHE A 361 -4.78 -37.90 -8.45
C PHE A 361 -5.75 -38.92 -7.86
N THR A 362 -6.65 -39.43 -8.69
CA THR A 362 -7.57 -40.50 -8.33
C THR A 362 -7.59 -41.57 -9.43
N THR A 363 -7.78 -42.82 -9.03
CA THR A 363 -8.01 -43.94 -9.95
C THR A 363 -9.50 -44.12 -10.28
N ASN A 364 -10.40 -43.39 -9.60
CA ASN A 364 -11.83 -43.44 -9.85
C ASN A 364 -12.24 -42.25 -10.73
N VAL A 365 -12.52 -42.52 -12.00
CA VAL A 365 -12.95 -41.54 -13.00
C VAL A 365 -14.12 -40.67 -12.51
N ALA A 366 -15.10 -41.26 -11.81
CA ALA A 366 -16.28 -40.55 -11.34
C ALA A 366 -15.99 -39.53 -10.22
N LYS A 367 -14.82 -39.61 -9.58
CA LYS A 367 -14.39 -38.67 -8.54
C LYS A 367 -13.45 -37.57 -9.07
N ALA A 368 -13.04 -37.64 -10.34
CA ALA A 368 -12.13 -36.69 -10.93
C ALA A 368 -12.86 -35.40 -11.37
N ASP A 369 -12.22 -34.26 -11.18
CA ASP A 369 -12.65 -32.99 -11.78
C ASP A 369 -12.23 -32.91 -13.26
N VAL A 370 -11.08 -33.50 -13.59
CA VAL A 370 -10.56 -33.57 -14.97
C VAL A 370 -10.09 -34.96 -15.32
N MET A 371 -10.29 -35.36 -16.57
CA MET A 371 -9.66 -36.54 -17.17
C MET A 371 -8.58 -36.08 -18.14
N ILE A 372 -7.36 -36.57 -17.94
CA ILE A 372 -6.21 -36.29 -18.79
C ILE A 372 -5.86 -37.57 -19.51
N LYS A 373 -6.03 -37.59 -20.84
CA LYS A 373 -5.63 -38.72 -21.67
C LYS A 373 -4.35 -38.38 -22.43
N LEU A 374 -3.37 -39.26 -22.35
CA LEU A 374 -2.11 -39.15 -23.08
C LEU A 374 -1.80 -40.46 -23.78
N ASN A 375 -1.65 -40.40 -25.10
CA ASN A 375 -1.23 -41.55 -25.91
C ASN A 375 0.07 -41.19 -26.61
N ALA A 376 1.13 -41.94 -26.34
CA ALA A 376 2.43 -41.77 -26.98
C ALA A 376 2.92 -43.09 -27.57
N ALA A 377 3.41 -43.06 -28.79
CA ALA A 377 3.93 -44.24 -29.48
C ALA A 377 5.29 -43.95 -30.12
N ALA A 378 6.25 -44.85 -29.89
CA ALA A 378 7.57 -44.76 -30.46
C ALA A 378 7.69 -45.57 -31.75
N ARG A 379 8.49 -45.08 -32.70
CA ARG A 379 8.82 -45.76 -33.96
C ARG A 379 10.30 -45.63 -34.29
N LYS A 380 10.85 -46.66 -34.95
CA LYS A 380 12.23 -46.68 -35.41
C LYS A 380 12.46 -45.59 -36.45
N GLY A 381 13.58 -44.89 -36.33
CA GLY A 381 14.12 -43.98 -37.33
C GLY A 381 15.36 -44.56 -38.00
N ALA A 382 16.06 -43.69 -38.75
CA ALA A 382 17.30 -44.06 -39.43
C ALA A 382 18.44 -44.36 -38.44
N VAL A 383 19.42 -45.11 -38.91
CA VAL A 383 20.73 -45.29 -38.26
C VAL A 383 21.74 -44.46 -39.06
N MET A 384 22.52 -43.61 -38.38
CA MET A 384 23.52 -42.75 -39.01
C MET A 384 24.78 -42.73 -38.15
N HIS A 385 25.93 -43.16 -38.71
CA HIS A 385 27.22 -43.18 -38.00
C HIS A 385 27.13 -43.84 -36.61
N ASP A 386 26.61 -45.08 -36.56
CA ASP A 386 26.39 -45.87 -35.33
C ASP A 386 25.42 -45.26 -34.30
N LEU A 387 24.74 -44.17 -34.64
CA LEU A 387 23.66 -43.58 -33.83
C LEU A 387 22.30 -43.99 -34.36
N TYR A 388 21.47 -44.49 -33.45
CA TYR A 388 20.11 -44.92 -33.70
C TYR A 388 19.15 -43.77 -33.38
N VAL A 389 18.23 -43.49 -34.30
CA VAL A 389 17.18 -42.50 -34.10
C VAL A 389 15.86 -43.20 -33.76
N ALA A 390 15.16 -42.69 -32.75
CA ALA A 390 13.76 -43.04 -32.48
C ALA A 390 12.90 -41.78 -32.52
N TRP A 391 11.64 -41.95 -32.91
CA TRP A 391 10.65 -40.88 -32.95
C TRP A 391 9.48 -41.24 -32.05
N VAL A 392 8.97 -40.27 -31.29
CA VAL A 392 7.73 -40.40 -30.52
C VAL A 392 6.68 -39.45 -31.11
N ASP A 393 5.49 -40.00 -31.37
CA ASP A 393 4.29 -39.26 -31.71
C ASP A 393 3.32 -39.34 -30.52
N MET A 394 2.79 -38.20 -30.06
CA MET A 394 2.05 -38.06 -28.81
C MET A 394 0.79 -37.21 -28.99
N ASN A 395 -0.32 -37.67 -28.42
CA ASN A 395 -1.58 -36.95 -28.32
C ASN A 395 -1.95 -36.71 -26.85
N LEU A 396 -2.29 -35.46 -26.51
CA LEU A 396 -2.74 -35.05 -25.19
C LEU A 396 -4.14 -34.43 -25.31
N SER A 397 -5.10 -34.94 -24.56
CA SER A 397 -6.46 -34.37 -24.47
C SER A 397 -6.91 -34.26 -23.02
N ILE A 398 -7.65 -33.20 -22.70
CA ILE A 398 -8.15 -32.95 -21.36
C ILE A 398 -9.63 -32.66 -21.43
N MET A 399 -10.37 -33.38 -20.59
CA MET A 399 -11.82 -33.29 -20.48
C MET A 399 -12.19 -32.78 -19.09
N ASP A 400 -13.05 -31.77 -19.04
CA ASP A 400 -13.72 -31.34 -17.82
C ASP A 400 -14.86 -32.33 -17.52
N MET A 401 -14.76 -33.03 -16.40
CA MET A 401 -15.70 -34.08 -16.03
C MET A 401 -17.07 -33.53 -15.61
N SER A 402 -17.16 -32.24 -15.25
CA SER A 402 -18.42 -31.61 -14.86
C SER A 402 -19.28 -31.21 -16.06
N SER A 403 -18.65 -30.74 -17.14
CA SER A 403 -19.34 -30.34 -18.37
C SER A 403 -19.30 -31.40 -19.47
N GLY A 404 -18.42 -32.40 -19.36
CA GLY A 404 -18.16 -33.41 -20.39
C GLY A 404 -17.45 -32.86 -21.63
N LYS A 405 -16.98 -31.61 -21.60
CA LYS A 405 -16.34 -30.97 -22.75
C LYS A 405 -14.84 -31.25 -22.78
N GLU A 406 -14.32 -31.54 -23.97
CA GLU A 406 -12.89 -31.51 -24.23
C GLU A 406 -12.44 -30.04 -24.22
N ILE A 407 -11.69 -29.67 -23.19
CA ILE A 407 -11.26 -28.28 -22.96
C ILE A 407 -9.89 -28.00 -23.59
N TYR A 408 -9.08 -29.04 -23.83
CA TYR A 408 -7.78 -28.93 -24.48
C TYR A 408 -7.48 -30.19 -25.30
N LYS A 409 -6.88 -30.00 -26.47
CA LYS A 409 -6.33 -31.08 -27.29
C LYS A 409 -5.11 -30.61 -28.06
N ASN A 410 -4.06 -31.41 -28.08
CA ASN A 410 -2.87 -31.14 -28.86
C ASN A 410 -2.17 -32.43 -29.28
N SER A 411 -1.41 -32.34 -30.38
CA SER A 411 -0.67 -33.44 -30.97
C SER A 411 0.75 -33.00 -31.25
N PHE A 412 1.72 -33.82 -30.86
CA PHE A 412 3.13 -33.60 -31.06
C PHE A 412 3.68 -34.75 -31.87
N ALA A 413 4.23 -34.45 -33.05
CA ALA A 413 4.79 -35.45 -33.93
C ALA A 413 6.32 -35.34 -34.00
N ASN A 414 6.96 -36.43 -34.36
CA ASN A 414 8.39 -36.50 -34.68
C ASN A 414 9.30 -36.01 -33.52
N ILE A 415 8.98 -36.37 -32.28
CA ILE A 415 9.83 -36.03 -31.14
C ILE A 415 11.05 -36.95 -31.17
N LYS A 416 12.22 -36.36 -31.46
CA LYS A 416 13.46 -37.10 -31.72
C LYS A 416 14.15 -37.57 -30.44
N GLY A 417 14.61 -38.82 -30.43
CA GLY A 417 15.65 -39.34 -29.55
C GLY A 417 16.79 -39.93 -30.36
N ILE A 418 18.03 -39.71 -29.92
CA ILE A 418 19.24 -40.24 -30.57
C ILE A 418 20.09 -40.90 -29.50
N ASN A 419 20.54 -42.13 -29.73
CA ASN A 419 21.45 -42.83 -28.82
C ASN A 419 22.19 -43.99 -29.53
N LEU A 420 22.99 -44.74 -28.77
CA LEU A 420 23.85 -45.83 -29.27
C LEU A 420 23.07 -47.11 -29.67
N ASP A 421 21.80 -47.20 -29.33
CA ASP A 421 20.91 -48.31 -29.68
C ASP A 421 19.44 -47.81 -29.71
N TYR A 422 18.55 -48.59 -30.35
CA TYR A 422 17.13 -48.22 -30.46
C TYR A 422 16.41 -48.13 -29.10
N GLU A 423 16.84 -48.89 -28.09
CA GLU A 423 16.23 -48.88 -26.76
C GLU A 423 16.49 -47.54 -26.07
N LYS A 424 17.76 -47.15 -25.93
CA LYS A 424 18.16 -45.86 -25.35
C LYS A 424 17.70 -44.68 -26.18
N ALA A 425 17.65 -44.81 -27.52
CA ALA A 425 17.09 -43.78 -28.38
C ALA A 425 15.58 -43.59 -28.12
N THR A 426 14.84 -44.68 -27.88
CA THR A 426 13.42 -44.68 -27.52
C THR A 426 13.21 -43.98 -26.17
N VAL A 427 13.99 -44.36 -25.15
CA VAL A 427 13.97 -43.68 -23.84
C VAL A 427 14.20 -42.19 -24.01
N LYS A 428 15.21 -41.80 -24.81
CA LYS A 428 15.52 -40.38 -25.04
C LYS A 428 14.37 -39.63 -25.73
N ALA A 429 13.70 -40.27 -26.67
CA ALA A 429 12.55 -39.70 -27.37
C ALA A 429 11.38 -39.46 -26.41
N PHE A 430 11.07 -40.42 -25.53
CA PHE A 430 10.04 -40.24 -24.49
C PHE A 430 10.42 -39.18 -23.44
N GLU A 431 11.69 -39.11 -23.02
CA GLU A 431 12.14 -38.04 -22.12
C GLU A 431 11.94 -36.65 -22.73
N ASN A 432 12.23 -36.51 -24.02
CA ASN A 432 12.01 -35.27 -24.77
C ASN A 432 10.51 -34.99 -24.96
N ALA A 433 9.69 -36.03 -25.15
CA ALA A 433 8.24 -35.88 -25.22
C ALA A 433 7.66 -35.37 -23.90
N ALA A 434 8.14 -35.88 -22.77
CA ALA A 434 7.74 -35.40 -21.45
C ALA A 434 8.09 -33.91 -21.23
N LYS A 435 9.28 -33.46 -21.69
CA LYS A 435 9.63 -32.02 -21.67
C LYS A 435 8.65 -31.19 -22.49
N LYS A 436 8.21 -31.70 -23.65
CA LYS A 436 7.22 -31.01 -24.49
C LYS A 436 5.86 -30.87 -23.79
N VAL A 437 5.46 -31.85 -22.99
CA VAL A 437 4.25 -31.75 -22.14
C VAL A 437 4.43 -30.68 -21.06
N GLU A 438 5.58 -30.63 -20.39
CA GLU A 438 5.90 -29.61 -19.39
C GLU A 438 5.83 -28.18 -19.95
N GLU A 439 6.27 -27.97 -21.20
CA GLU A 439 6.22 -26.67 -21.86
C GLU A 439 4.78 -26.17 -22.11
N VAL A 440 3.82 -27.07 -22.39
CA VAL A 440 2.44 -26.70 -22.69
C VAL A 440 1.52 -26.69 -21.46
N LEU A 441 1.97 -27.29 -20.35
CA LEU A 441 1.23 -27.37 -19.09
C LEU A 441 0.73 -26.01 -18.57
N PRO A 442 1.51 -24.91 -18.56
CA PRO A 442 1.00 -23.61 -18.11
C PRO A 442 -0.26 -23.14 -18.86
N ALA A 443 -0.28 -23.31 -20.19
CA ALA A 443 -1.43 -22.94 -21.02
C ALA A 443 -2.64 -23.85 -20.77
N VAL A 444 -2.37 -25.14 -20.57
CA VAL A 444 -3.38 -26.14 -20.18
C VAL A 444 -4.02 -25.78 -18.84
N ILE A 445 -3.21 -25.50 -17.81
CA ILE A 445 -3.73 -25.15 -16.47
C ILE A 445 -4.57 -23.87 -16.53
N ALA A 446 -4.17 -22.90 -17.35
CA ALA A 446 -4.95 -21.69 -17.54
C ALA A 446 -6.35 -21.96 -18.13
N GLN A 447 -6.51 -23.00 -18.96
CA GLN A 447 -7.81 -23.40 -19.48
C GLN A 447 -8.64 -24.20 -18.46
N ILE A 448 -8.01 -25.02 -17.62
CA ILE A 448 -8.70 -25.75 -16.54
C ILE A 448 -9.21 -24.78 -15.45
N GLN A 449 -8.47 -23.70 -15.18
CA GLN A 449 -8.77 -22.71 -14.14
C GLN A 449 -9.53 -21.47 -14.64
N LYS A 450 -10.01 -21.48 -15.89
CA LYS A 450 -10.97 -20.49 -16.39
C LYS A 450 -12.36 -20.83 -15.89
#